data_AF-A0A7W4VGM0-F1
#
_entry.id   AF-A0A7W4VGM0-F1
#
_cell.length_a   1.000
_cell.length_b   1.000
_cell.length_c   1.000
_cell.angle_alpha   90.00
_cell.angle_beta   90.00
_cell.angle_gamma   90.00
#
_symmetry.space_group_name_H-M   'P 1'
#
loop_
_entity.id
_entity.type
_entity.pdbx_description
1 polymer ?
#
loop_
_entity_poly.entity_id
_entity_poly.type
_entity_poly.pdbx_seq_one_letter_code
_entity_poly.pdbx_strand_id
1 'polypeptide(L)'
;MSWLNFIKRVAAVLNPEQRGDSTDPIPVGRGDANERQFYVHGVPHLLRKESDRVVHFVGVFEHRLQRTPYGDKLLPEVFPRWKKVSEHVDMSLEHVAASVIQDGNPADSQRPAQAAVDPELRRRERPTRSAPSAERGGRQEVASSGSGSVAPAQASSQTYTVGELLEWGEMTFPNRKQGGPRSYTSFALKLSTATGEKILQGEGLKDALADARCKLGERIAVRRLHREKVPAFDKKSGAPIMDRATGVQKLWDRWVWSINLVH
;
A
#
# COMPACT_ATOMS: atom_id res chain seq x y z
N MET A 1 -46.80 9.10 -51.29
CA MET A 1 -46.73 7.67 -51.65
C MET A 1 -46.13 7.59 -53.05
N SER A 2 -45.31 6.63 -53.46
CA SER A 2 -44.49 5.64 -52.75
C SER A 2 -43.46 5.10 -53.77
N TRP A 3 -42.36 4.51 -53.30
CA TRP A 3 -41.37 3.75 -54.10
C TRP A 3 -40.60 4.51 -55.19
N LEU A 4 -39.28 4.62 -54.99
CA LEU A 4 -38.30 4.33 -56.04
C LEU A 4 -37.08 3.70 -55.35
N ASN A 5 -36.90 2.41 -55.60
CA ASN A 5 -35.83 1.57 -55.05
C ASN A 5 -35.17 0.87 -56.24
N PHE A 6 -33.87 0.54 -56.16
CA PHE A 6 -33.08 -0.21 -57.16
C PHE A 6 -32.79 0.56 -58.48
N ILE A 7 -31.62 0.49 -59.14
CA ILE A 7 -30.54 -0.54 -59.21
C ILE A 7 -29.11 0.06 -59.06
N LYS A 8 -28.16 -0.81 -58.74
CA LYS A 8 -26.73 -0.62 -58.40
C LYS A 8 -25.75 -0.44 -59.60
N ARG A 9 -24.55 0.12 -59.28
CA ARG A 9 -23.18 -0.25 -59.81
C ARG A 9 -22.81 0.19 -61.26
N VAL A 10 -21.57 0.55 -61.66
CA VAL A 10 -20.22 0.69 -61.02
C VAL A 10 -19.46 1.89 -61.61
N ALA A 11 -18.76 2.69 -60.77
CA ALA A 11 -17.48 3.41 -61.01
C ALA A 11 -17.33 4.46 -59.87
N ALA A 12 -16.47 4.37 -58.86
CA ALA A 12 -15.25 3.60 -58.63
C ALA A 12 -14.02 4.05 -59.45
N VAL A 13 -13.75 5.36 -59.51
CA VAL A 13 -12.40 5.92 -59.72
C VAL A 13 -12.23 7.17 -58.83
N LEU A 14 -11.29 7.09 -57.90
CA LEU A 14 -10.56 8.20 -57.26
C LEU A 14 -11.37 9.41 -56.74
N ASN A 15 -11.82 9.32 -55.50
CA ASN A 15 -11.62 10.45 -54.59
C ASN A 15 -10.65 9.95 -53.49
N PRO A 16 -9.37 10.36 -53.48
CA PRO A 16 -8.44 9.91 -52.45
C PRO A 16 -8.98 10.35 -51.09
N GLU A 17 -8.82 9.49 -50.08
CA GLU A 17 -9.19 9.82 -48.72
C GLU A 17 -8.59 11.17 -48.35
N GLN A 18 -9.44 12.06 -47.87
CA GLN A 18 -9.05 13.39 -47.42
C GLN A 18 -8.21 13.21 -46.16
N ARG A 19 -6.91 12.97 -46.35
CA ARG A 19 -5.88 12.95 -45.30
C ARG A 19 -5.86 14.32 -44.66
N GLY A 20 -6.71 14.49 -43.66
CA GLY A 20 -6.40 15.39 -42.56
C GLY A 20 -5.19 14.80 -41.86
N ASP A 21 -3.99 15.26 -42.22
CA ASP A 21 -2.92 15.43 -41.24
C ASP A 21 -3.39 16.51 -40.25
N SER A 22 -4.41 16.18 -39.45
CA SER A 22 -4.84 16.98 -38.33
C SER A 22 -3.80 16.80 -37.24
N THR A 23 -2.88 17.75 -37.12
CA THR A 23 -1.88 17.83 -36.04
C THR A 23 -2.50 18.06 -34.66
N ASP A 24 -3.83 17.93 -34.53
CA ASP A 24 -4.57 17.98 -33.29
C ASP A 24 -4.39 16.67 -32.50
N PRO A 25 -4.21 16.75 -31.17
CA PRO A 25 -4.06 15.56 -30.33
C PRO A 25 -5.35 14.74 -30.36
N ILE A 26 -5.28 13.56 -30.98
CA ILE A 26 -6.41 12.61 -31.06
C ILE A 26 -6.85 12.25 -29.63
N PRO A 27 -8.10 12.54 -29.23
CA PRO A 27 -8.56 12.23 -27.89
C PRO A 27 -8.83 10.72 -27.75
N VAL A 28 -8.34 10.13 -26.66
CA VAL A 28 -8.45 8.70 -26.38
C VAL A 28 -9.04 8.44 -25.00
N GLY A 29 -9.70 7.29 -24.83
CA GLY A 29 -10.31 6.86 -23.58
C GLY A 29 -11.74 7.38 -23.37
N ARG A 30 -12.43 7.72 -24.46
CA ARG A 30 -13.85 8.15 -24.46
C ARG A 30 -14.83 6.98 -24.42
N GLY A 31 -14.35 5.75 -24.66
CA GLY A 31 -15.21 4.57 -24.81
C GLY A 31 -15.81 4.46 -26.21
N ASP A 32 -15.13 5.03 -27.22
CA ASP A 32 -15.53 4.95 -28.62
C ASP A 32 -15.54 3.47 -29.09
N ALA A 33 -16.30 3.15 -30.15
CA ALA A 33 -16.49 1.77 -30.59
C ALA A 33 -15.18 1.03 -30.96
N ASN A 34 -14.15 1.78 -31.37
CA ASN A 34 -12.80 1.31 -31.69
C ASN A 34 -11.86 1.24 -30.48
N GLU A 35 -12.34 1.54 -29.26
CA GLU A 35 -11.58 1.48 -28.01
C GLU A 35 -11.93 0.25 -27.16
N ARG A 36 -10.94 -0.31 -26.47
CA ARG A 36 -11.13 -1.35 -25.45
C ARG A 36 -10.32 -0.98 -24.22
N GLN A 37 -11.02 -0.81 -23.10
CA GLN A 37 -10.43 -0.54 -21.79
C GLN A 37 -10.52 -1.78 -20.92
N PHE A 38 -9.44 -2.11 -20.23
CA PHE A 38 -9.37 -3.23 -19.28
C PHE A 38 -8.31 -2.95 -18.20
N TYR A 39 -8.22 -3.82 -17.20
CA TYR A 39 -7.28 -3.66 -16.10
C TYR A 39 -6.33 -4.87 -16.04
N VAL A 40 -5.04 -4.60 -15.83
CA VAL A 40 -4.02 -5.62 -15.55
C VAL A 40 -3.34 -5.22 -14.25
N HIS A 41 -3.43 -6.07 -13.21
CA HIS A 41 -2.93 -5.80 -11.85
C HIS A 41 -3.34 -4.44 -11.26
N GLY A 42 -4.56 -3.99 -11.58
CA GLY A 42 -5.10 -2.70 -11.11
C GLY A 42 -4.63 -1.47 -11.91
N VAL A 43 -3.71 -1.64 -12.86
CA VAL A 43 -3.35 -0.60 -13.83
C VAL A 43 -4.38 -0.60 -14.97
N PRO A 44 -4.93 0.57 -15.37
CA PRO A 44 -5.82 0.66 -16.52
C PRO A 44 -5.03 0.65 -17.84
N HIS A 45 -5.47 -0.18 -18.77
CA HIS A 45 -4.97 -0.29 -20.14
C HIS A 45 -6.07 0.14 -21.12
N LEU A 46 -5.67 0.80 -22.20
CA LEU A 46 -6.53 1.20 -23.31
C LEU A 46 -5.89 0.77 -24.62
N LEU A 47 -6.64 0.03 -25.43
CA LEU A 47 -6.31 -0.25 -26.82
C LEU A 47 -7.25 0.55 -27.73
N ARG A 48 -6.71 1.16 -28.78
CA ARG A 48 -7.47 1.87 -29.81
C ARG A 48 -7.12 1.28 -31.18
N LYS A 49 -8.13 0.84 -31.93
CA LYS A 49 -7.95 0.42 -33.33
C LYS A 49 -7.96 1.64 -34.22
N GLU A 50 -6.85 1.83 -34.91
CA GLU A 50 -6.67 2.69 -36.07
C GLU A 50 -6.61 1.78 -37.31
N SER A 51 -6.69 2.34 -38.52
CA SER A 51 -7.04 1.60 -39.74
C SER A 51 -6.24 0.31 -39.96
N ASP A 52 -4.92 0.37 -39.81
CA ASP A 52 -3.96 -0.73 -39.95
C ASP A 52 -3.46 -1.29 -38.59
N ARG A 53 -3.55 -0.52 -37.50
CA ARG A 53 -2.82 -0.77 -36.25
C ARG A 53 -3.68 -0.70 -34.99
N VAL A 54 -3.26 -1.38 -33.94
CA VAL A 54 -3.76 -1.19 -32.58
C VAL A 54 -2.72 -0.39 -31.79
N VAL A 55 -3.11 0.77 -31.30
CA VAL A 55 -2.26 1.58 -30.40
C VAL A 55 -2.62 1.25 -28.96
N HIS A 56 -1.60 0.95 -28.17
CA HIS A 56 -1.71 0.58 -26.77
C HIS A 56 -1.25 1.72 -25.86
N PHE A 57 -2.12 2.07 -24.90
CA PHE A 57 -1.91 3.08 -23.89
C PHE A 57 -2.06 2.46 -22.49
N VAL A 58 -1.26 2.97 -21.55
CA VAL A 58 -1.38 2.70 -20.12
C VAL A 58 -1.78 3.99 -19.41
N GLY A 59 -2.75 3.90 -18.51
CA GLY A 59 -3.16 5.04 -17.69
C GLY A 59 -2.16 5.30 -16.57
N VAL A 60 -1.62 6.52 -16.54
CA VAL A 60 -0.69 7.01 -15.53
C VAL A 60 -1.42 7.98 -14.61
N PHE A 61 -1.28 7.79 -13.30
CA PHE A 61 -1.83 8.68 -12.28
C PHE A 61 -0.72 9.52 -11.68
N GLU A 62 -0.77 10.83 -11.90
CA GLU A 62 0.17 11.78 -11.30
C GLU A 62 -0.38 12.32 -9.99
N HIS A 63 0.50 12.72 -9.07
CA HIS A 63 0.09 13.49 -7.91
C HIS A 63 0.18 14.98 -8.25
N ARG A 64 -0.87 15.74 -7.96
CA ARG A 64 -0.91 17.19 -8.21
C ARG A 64 -1.15 17.97 -6.93
N LEU A 65 -0.45 19.10 -6.81
CA LEU A 65 -0.73 20.07 -5.77
C LEU A 65 -2.07 20.74 -6.08
N GLN A 66 -3.08 20.49 -5.24
CA GLN A 66 -4.42 21.06 -5.36
C GLN A 66 -4.71 21.92 -4.13
N ARG A 67 -5.25 23.12 -4.36
CA ARG A 67 -5.67 24.01 -3.28
C ARG A 67 -6.98 23.51 -2.67
N THR A 68 -6.93 23.09 -1.42
CA THR A 68 -8.11 22.61 -0.66
C THR A 68 -8.51 23.63 0.40
N PRO A 69 -9.71 23.51 1.02
CA PRO A 69 -10.08 24.31 2.19
C PRO A 69 -9.12 24.17 3.39
N TYR A 70 -8.27 23.14 3.38
CA TYR A 70 -7.25 22.86 4.40
C TYR A 70 -5.83 23.24 3.94
N GLY A 71 -5.70 24.15 2.97
CA GLY A 71 -4.45 24.51 2.32
C GLY A 71 -4.11 23.62 1.11
N ASP A 72 -2.93 23.83 0.54
CA ASP A 72 -2.48 23.12 -0.64
C ASP A 72 -2.06 21.68 -0.27
N LYS A 73 -2.65 20.70 -0.96
CA LYS A 73 -2.41 19.27 -0.72
C LYS A 73 -1.97 18.58 -1.99
N LEU A 74 -0.97 17.72 -1.86
CA LEU A 74 -0.56 16.82 -2.94
C LEU A 74 -1.58 15.66 -3.00
N LEU A 75 -2.49 15.71 -3.96
CA LEU A 75 -3.56 14.71 -4.12
C LEU A 75 -3.30 13.85 -5.37
N PRO A 76 -3.60 12.53 -5.33
CA PRO A 76 -3.55 11.70 -6.52
C PRO A 76 -4.60 12.15 -7.53
N GLU A 77 -4.25 12.14 -8.82
CA GLU A 77 -5.22 12.37 -9.89
C GLU A 77 -6.21 11.20 -9.95
N VAL A 78 -7.51 11.52 -10.06
CA VAL A 78 -8.60 10.52 -10.09
C VAL A 78 -8.92 10.01 -11.50
N PHE A 79 -8.36 10.64 -12.52
CA PHE A 79 -8.49 10.24 -13.93
C PHE A 79 -7.10 9.89 -14.49
N PRO A 80 -6.96 8.77 -15.21
CA PRO A 80 -5.68 8.39 -15.80
C PRO A 80 -5.32 9.32 -16.96
N ARG A 81 -4.04 9.70 -17.04
CA ARG A 81 -3.43 10.23 -18.27
C ARG A 81 -2.98 9.07 -19.15
N TRP A 82 -3.47 8.99 -20.38
CA TRP A 82 -3.11 7.92 -21.30
C TRP A 82 -1.71 8.13 -21.88
N LYS A 83 -0.75 7.29 -21.45
CA LYS A 83 0.60 7.24 -22.01
C LYS A 83 0.67 6.13 -23.05
N LYS A 84 1.04 6.45 -24.29
CA LYS A 84 1.31 5.47 -25.35
C LYS A 84 2.50 4.58 -24.96
N VAL A 85 2.34 3.26 -25.11
CA VAL A 85 3.34 2.24 -24.74
C VAL A 85 3.80 1.44 -25.94
N SER A 86 2.89 0.99 -26.81
CA SER A 86 3.24 0.22 -28.00
C SER A 86 2.25 0.41 -29.16
N GLU A 87 2.68 0.04 -30.37
CA GLU A 87 1.86 -0.07 -31.57
C GLU A 87 1.96 -1.50 -32.11
N HIS A 88 0.83 -2.05 -32.57
CA HIS A 88 0.72 -3.41 -33.07
C HIS A 88 0.07 -3.37 -34.46
N VAL A 89 0.85 -3.58 -35.51
CA VAL A 89 0.39 -3.55 -36.90
C VAL A 89 -0.34 -4.86 -37.24
N ASP A 90 -1.41 -4.77 -38.04
CA ASP A 90 -2.23 -5.90 -38.55
C ASP A 90 -2.89 -6.81 -37.49
N MET A 91 -2.81 -6.47 -36.20
CA MET A 91 -3.46 -7.22 -35.12
C MET A 91 -4.89 -6.72 -34.83
N SER A 92 -5.71 -7.62 -34.26
CA SER A 92 -7.03 -7.28 -33.71
C SER A 92 -6.91 -6.77 -32.27
N LEU A 93 -7.94 -6.05 -31.80
CA LEU A 93 -7.98 -5.53 -30.41
C LEU A 93 -7.94 -6.67 -29.39
N GLU A 94 -8.61 -7.77 -29.69
CA GLU A 94 -8.76 -8.95 -28.84
C GLU A 94 -7.44 -9.71 -28.72
N HIS A 95 -6.69 -9.84 -29.82
CA HIS A 95 -5.38 -10.49 -29.83
C HIS A 95 -4.35 -9.70 -29.00
N VAL A 96 -4.30 -8.36 -29.20
CA VAL A 96 -3.42 -7.49 -28.41
C VAL A 96 -3.83 -7.46 -26.93
N ALA A 97 -5.14 -7.44 -26.63
CA ALA A 97 -5.61 -7.52 -25.25
C ALA A 97 -5.19 -8.83 -24.57
N ALA A 98 -5.32 -9.97 -25.28
CA ALA A 98 -4.88 -11.27 -24.79
C ALA A 98 -3.37 -11.30 -24.52
N SER A 99 -2.53 -10.77 -25.43
CA SER A 99 -1.08 -10.64 -25.22
C SER A 99 -0.79 -9.80 -23.96
N VAL A 100 -1.32 -8.58 -23.88
CA VAL A 100 -1.06 -7.67 -22.74
C VAL A 100 -1.49 -8.27 -21.39
N ILE A 101 -2.56 -9.06 -21.36
CA ILE A 101 -3.00 -9.78 -20.15
C ILE A 101 -2.07 -10.95 -19.82
N GLN A 102 -1.57 -11.69 -20.82
CA GLN A 102 -0.63 -12.80 -20.65
C GLN A 102 0.76 -12.29 -20.22
N ASP A 103 1.32 -11.32 -20.94
CA ASP A 103 2.60 -10.65 -20.65
C ASP A 103 2.59 -9.99 -19.26
N GLY A 104 1.42 -9.46 -18.87
CA GLY A 104 1.23 -8.90 -17.54
C GLY A 104 1.17 -9.93 -16.43
N ASN A 105 0.85 -11.21 -16.69
CA ASN A 105 0.66 -12.22 -15.66
C ASN A 105 2.00 -12.87 -15.27
N PRO A 106 2.58 -12.59 -14.08
CA PRO A 106 3.92 -13.04 -13.76
C PRO A 106 3.95 -14.55 -13.48
N ALA A 107 4.37 -15.32 -14.48
CA ALA A 107 5.12 -16.55 -14.23
C ALA A 107 6.49 -16.18 -13.64
N ASP A 108 6.49 -15.90 -12.33
CA ASP A 108 7.67 -15.80 -11.46
C ASP A 108 8.79 -14.84 -11.93
N SER A 109 8.53 -13.52 -11.93
CA SER A 109 9.61 -12.52 -12.06
C SER A 109 9.30 -11.11 -11.50
N GLN A 110 10.20 -10.68 -10.62
CA GLN A 110 10.72 -9.32 -10.45
C GLN A 110 9.78 -8.18 -9.97
N ARG A 111 9.82 -8.00 -8.65
CA ARG A 111 9.58 -6.76 -7.90
C ARG A 111 10.21 -5.52 -8.59
N PRO A 112 9.51 -4.37 -8.70
CA PRO A 112 10.07 -3.17 -9.33
C PRO A 112 11.31 -2.65 -8.62
N ALA A 113 12.37 -2.34 -9.38
CA ALA A 113 13.54 -1.67 -8.87
C ALA A 113 13.20 -0.21 -8.51
N GLN A 114 13.34 0.15 -7.23
CA GLN A 114 13.37 1.54 -6.82
C GLN A 114 14.68 2.17 -7.29
N ALA A 115 14.60 3.34 -7.94
CA ALA A 115 15.77 4.03 -8.47
C ALA A 115 16.79 4.31 -7.36
N ALA A 116 18.04 3.90 -7.60
CA ALA A 116 19.14 4.23 -6.70
C ALA A 116 19.44 5.74 -6.78
N VAL A 117 19.33 6.42 -5.65
CA VAL A 117 19.90 7.75 -5.45
C VAL A 117 21.27 7.61 -4.80
N ASP A 118 22.27 8.22 -5.44
CA ASP A 118 23.69 8.07 -5.14
C ASP A 118 24.11 8.78 -3.85
N PRO A 119 24.92 8.17 -2.95
CA PRO A 119 25.44 8.83 -1.76
C PRO A 119 26.98 8.98 -1.74
N GLU A 120 27.53 9.87 -2.57
CA GLU A 120 28.74 10.64 -2.20
C GLU A 120 28.27 12.01 -1.67
N LEU A 121 28.73 12.52 -0.53
CA LEU A 121 30.14 12.72 -0.18
C LEU A 121 30.46 12.38 1.28
N ARG A 122 31.60 11.70 1.49
CA ARG A 122 32.24 11.55 2.81
C ARG A 122 33.30 12.63 3.03
N ARG A 123 33.25 13.31 4.18
CA ARG A 123 34.42 13.68 5.03
C ARG A 123 33.90 13.74 6.48
N ARG A 124 34.39 12.86 7.37
CA ARG A 124 35.47 13.13 8.35
C ARG A 124 35.15 14.41 9.15
N GLU A 125 35.03 14.35 10.47
CA GLU A 125 36.15 14.03 11.38
C GLU A 125 35.79 13.21 12.64
N ARG A 126 36.84 12.69 13.29
CA ARG A 126 36.81 11.93 14.54
C ARG A 126 38.02 12.34 15.39
N PRO A 127 37.84 12.87 16.60
CA PRO A 127 38.91 12.94 17.60
C PRO A 127 38.82 11.74 18.58
N THR A 128 39.95 11.14 18.93
CA THR A 128 40.04 10.05 19.91
C THR A 128 41.04 10.36 21.02
N ARG A 129 40.64 10.12 22.28
CA ARG A 129 41.46 10.12 23.53
C ARG A 129 42.10 11.48 23.91
N SER A 130 42.08 11.91 25.17
CA SER A 130 42.57 11.20 26.37
C SER A 130 41.87 11.60 27.68
N ALA A 131 42.02 10.77 28.71
CA ALA A 131 41.66 10.99 30.12
C ALA A 131 42.86 11.62 30.91
N PRO A 132 42.89 11.81 32.26
CA PRO A 132 41.95 11.37 33.31
C PRO A 132 41.68 12.34 34.50
N SER A 133 40.80 11.95 35.44
CA SER A 133 41.10 11.69 36.87
C SER A 133 39.95 12.02 37.85
N ALA A 134 39.73 11.13 38.86
CA ALA A 134 39.14 11.36 40.20
C ALA A 134 37.71 12.00 40.32
N GLU A 135 36.81 11.71 41.27
CA GLU A 135 36.67 10.86 42.49
C GLU A 135 35.13 10.68 42.73
N ARG A 136 34.54 9.82 43.57
CA ARG A 136 34.93 8.66 44.42
C ARG A 136 33.63 7.92 44.86
N GLY A 137 33.69 6.61 45.12
CA GLY A 137 32.69 5.88 45.92
C GLY A 137 31.62 5.14 45.10
N GLY A 138 31.37 3.83 45.26
CA GLY A 138 32.06 2.83 46.05
C GLY A 138 31.15 1.94 46.90
N ARG A 139 30.51 0.92 46.29
CA ARG A 139 30.05 -0.34 46.93
C ARG A 139 29.50 -1.27 45.84
N GLN A 140 29.77 -2.56 45.69
CA GLN A 140 30.78 -3.52 46.15
C GLN A 140 30.37 -4.84 45.46
N GLU A 141 31.29 -5.52 44.77
CA GLU A 141 30.99 -6.80 44.08
C GLU A 141 31.07 -8.01 45.02
N VAL A 142 30.36 -9.09 44.66
CA VAL A 142 30.82 -10.50 44.71
C VAL A 142 30.15 -11.20 43.52
N ALA A 143 30.80 -11.39 42.36
CA ALA A 143 31.80 -12.41 42.00
C ALA A 143 31.24 -13.85 42.04
N SER A 144 30.97 -14.49 40.89
CA SER A 144 31.88 -15.41 40.14
C SER A 144 31.77 -16.87 40.65
N SER A 145 31.77 -17.97 39.88
CA SER A 145 32.12 -18.30 38.46
C SER A 145 31.26 -19.50 38.00
N GLY A 146 31.14 -19.91 36.73
CA GLY A 146 31.68 -19.40 35.46
C GLY A 146 31.49 -20.42 34.32
N SER A 147 31.97 -20.08 33.10
CA SER A 147 32.12 -20.95 31.90
C SER A 147 30.87 -21.68 31.35
N GLY A 148 30.45 -21.54 30.08
CA GLY A 148 31.00 -20.76 28.98
C GLY A 148 30.79 -21.46 27.63
N SER A 149 29.86 -20.98 26.80
CA SER A 149 29.92 -21.20 25.35
C SER A 149 29.12 -20.12 24.60
N VAL A 150 29.60 -19.78 23.41
CA VAL A 150 29.34 -18.57 22.62
C VAL A 150 27.86 -18.29 22.35
N ALA A 151 27.34 -17.17 22.86
CA ALA A 151 26.08 -16.59 22.42
C ALA A 151 26.35 -15.56 21.29
N PRO A 152 25.68 -15.64 20.13
CA PRO A 152 25.74 -14.58 19.13
C PRO A 152 24.96 -13.35 19.61
N ALA A 153 25.46 -12.18 19.20
CA ALA A 153 25.09 -10.84 19.67
C ALA A 153 23.58 -10.58 19.88
N GLN A 154 23.28 -9.87 20.97
CA GLN A 154 21.94 -9.33 21.24
C GLN A 154 21.47 -8.37 20.13
N ALA A 155 20.35 -8.70 19.50
CA ALA A 155 19.52 -7.75 18.75
C ALA A 155 18.04 -7.95 19.13
N SER A 156 17.58 -7.15 20.11
CA SER A 156 16.19 -6.87 20.51
C SER A 156 15.14 -8.00 20.34
N SER A 157 14.73 -8.62 21.45
CA SER A 157 13.71 -9.69 21.51
C SER A 157 12.30 -9.22 21.10
N GLN A 158 12.03 -9.16 19.79
CA GLN A 158 10.70 -8.98 19.22
C GLN A 158 10.00 -10.33 19.07
N THR A 159 9.36 -10.80 20.16
CA THR A 159 8.70 -12.11 20.20
C THR A 159 7.50 -12.18 19.24
N TYR A 160 7.65 -12.91 18.14
CA TYR A 160 6.54 -13.33 17.29
C TYR A 160 5.63 -14.26 18.09
N THR A 161 4.31 -14.06 17.99
CA THR A 161 3.32 -15.02 18.51
C THR A 161 2.70 -15.73 17.32
N VAL A 162 3.02 -17.01 17.16
CA VAL A 162 2.49 -17.86 16.09
C VAL A 162 1.39 -18.76 16.63
N GLY A 163 0.25 -18.81 15.95
CA GLY A 163 -0.86 -19.68 16.31
C GLY A 163 -1.98 -19.66 15.29
N GLU A 164 -2.95 -20.55 15.44
CA GLU A 164 -4.17 -20.60 14.62
C GLU A 164 -5.14 -19.50 15.06
N LEU A 165 -5.69 -18.73 14.11
CA LEU A 165 -6.63 -17.65 14.39
C LEU A 165 -8.02 -18.21 14.73
N LEU A 166 -8.35 -18.26 16.02
CA LEU A 166 -9.63 -18.80 16.50
C LEU A 166 -10.78 -17.79 16.38
N GLU A 167 -10.53 -16.54 16.79
CA GLU A 167 -11.54 -15.49 16.88
C GLU A 167 -10.86 -14.12 16.81
N TRP A 168 -11.54 -13.12 16.24
CA TRP A 168 -11.16 -11.72 16.36
C TRP A 168 -12.40 -10.84 16.47
N GLY A 169 -12.30 -9.72 17.17
CA GLY A 169 -13.44 -8.84 17.40
C GLY A 169 -13.23 -7.85 18.54
N GLU A 170 -14.31 -7.15 18.91
CA GLU A 170 -14.30 -6.25 20.04
C GLU A 170 -14.58 -7.03 21.35
N MET A 171 -13.59 -7.05 22.24
CA MET A 171 -13.65 -7.78 23.51
C MET A 171 -13.66 -6.82 24.71
N THR A 172 -14.36 -7.21 25.77
CA THR A 172 -14.50 -6.42 26.99
C THR A 172 -13.42 -6.81 28.00
N PHE A 173 -12.53 -5.87 28.32
CA PHE A 173 -11.44 -6.09 29.27
C PHE A 173 -11.71 -5.37 30.60
N PRO A 174 -11.35 -5.96 31.76
CA PRO A 174 -11.47 -5.29 33.04
C PRO A 174 -10.48 -4.12 33.14
N ASN A 175 -10.97 -2.96 33.56
CA ASN A 175 -10.16 -1.77 33.76
C ASN A 175 -9.68 -1.73 35.22
N ARG A 176 -8.38 -1.60 35.44
CA ARG A 176 -7.77 -1.49 36.78
C ARG A 176 -7.43 -0.05 37.20
N LYS A 177 -7.76 0.96 36.39
CA LYS A 177 -7.55 2.37 36.75
C LYS A 177 -8.61 2.85 37.73
N GLN A 178 -8.18 3.40 38.87
CA GLN A 178 -9.06 4.15 39.79
C GLN A 178 -9.77 5.29 39.04
N GLY A 179 -11.07 5.48 39.32
CA GLY A 179 -11.89 6.53 38.72
C GLY A 179 -12.38 6.27 37.29
N GLY A 180 -12.04 5.15 36.67
CA GLY A 180 -12.55 4.77 35.34
C GLY A 180 -13.76 3.81 35.38
N PRO A 181 -14.46 3.61 34.26
CA PRO A 181 -15.46 2.54 34.14
C PRO A 181 -14.80 1.17 34.38
N ARG A 182 -15.52 0.26 35.05
CA ARG A 182 -15.02 -1.06 35.53
C ARG A 182 -14.49 -1.97 34.42
N SER A 183 -14.94 -1.78 33.19
CA SER A 183 -14.46 -2.46 31.98
C SER A 183 -14.38 -1.49 30.81
N TYR A 184 -13.66 -1.89 29.77
CA TYR A 184 -13.55 -1.15 28.52
C TYR A 184 -13.48 -2.11 27.33
N THR A 185 -14.13 -1.73 26.23
CA THR A 185 -14.11 -2.51 24.99
C THR A 185 -12.92 -2.10 24.12
N SER A 186 -12.19 -3.09 23.65
CA SER A 186 -11.02 -2.95 22.78
C SER A 186 -10.99 -4.10 21.78
N PHE A 187 -10.54 -3.84 20.56
CA PHE A 187 -10.32 -4.91 19.61
C PHE A 187 -9.20 -5.86 20.07
N ALA A 188 -9.42 -7.15 19.87
CA ALA A 188 -8.50 -8.22 20.21
C ALA A 188 -8.67 -9.42 19.25
N LEU A 189 -7.65 -10.28 19.24
CA LEU A 189 -7.67 -11.57 18.55
C LEU A 189 -7.23 -12.69 19.50
N LYS A 190 -7.77 -13.90 19.29
CA LYS A 190 -7.40 -15.13 19.99
C LYS A 190 -6.61 -16.04 19.05
N LEU A 191 -5.45 -16.50 19.52
CA LEU A 191 -4.62 -17.49 18.83
C LEU A 191 -4.58 -18.79 19.62
N SER A 192 -4.77 -19.93 18.95
CA SER A 192 -4.34 -21.23 19.47
C SER A 192 -2.83 -21.36 19.26
N THR A 193 -2.04 -21.25 20.33
CA THR A 193 -0.58 -21.43 20.28
C THR A 193 -0.20 -22.79 20.85
N ALA A 194 1.03 -23.25 20.60
CA ALA A 194 1.54 -24.49 21.20
C ALA A 194 1.55 -24.47 22.76
N THR A 195 1.47 -23.28 23.36
CA THR A 195 1.36 -23.05 24.81
C THR A 195 -0.07 -22.80 25.29
N GLY A 196 -1.09 -23.05 24.45
CA GLY A 196 -2.51 -22.79 24.73
C GLY A 196 -3.04 -21.50 24.08
N GLU A 197 -4.26 -21.11 24.43
CA GLU A 197 -4.90 -19.91 23.89
C GLU A 197 -4.21 -18.62 24.36
N LYS A 198 -3.96 -17.71 23.41
CA LYS A 198 -3.32 -16.41 23.69
C LYS A 198 -4.10 -15.28 23.05
N ILE A 199 -4.55 -14.35 23.90
CA ILE A 199 -5.29 -13.15 23.48
C ILE A 199 -4.32 -12.00 23.26
N LEU A 200 -4.32 -11.41 22.07
CA LEU A 200 -3.57 -10.18 21.74
C LEU A 200 -4.55 -9.02 21.59
N GLN A 201 -4.27 -7.91 22.26
CA GLN A 201 -5.17 -6.76 22.35
C GLN A 201 -4.57 -5.50 21.71
N GLY A 202 -5.37 -4.81 20.90
CA GLY A 202 -5.08 -3.45 20.42
C GLY A 202 -5.80 -3.11 19.11
N GLU A 203 -6.26 -1.87 18.97
CA GLU A 203 -6.94 -1.39 17.75
C GLU A 203 -6.07 -1.48 16.48
N GLY A 204 -4.73 -1.49 16.60
CA GLY A 204 -3.84 -1.71 15.45
C GLY A 204 -3.86 -3.13 14.87
N LEU A 205 -4.55 -4.07 15.52
CA LEU A 205 -4.79 -5.40 14.98
C LEU A 205 -5.89 -5.41 13.89
N LYS A 206 -6.80 -4.43 13.87
CA LYS A 206 -7.83 -4.29 12.82
C LYS A 206 -7.16 -4.14 11.44
N ASP A 207 -6.27 -3.15 11.34
CA ASP A 207 -5.52 -2.85 10.11
C ASP A 207 -4.63 -4.03 9.71
N ALA A 208 -3.88 -4.59 10.66
CA ALA A 208 -2.99 -5.72 10.38
C ALA A 208 -3.72 -7.00 9.92
N LEU A 209 -4.97 -7.24 10.38
CA LEU A 209 -5.81 -8.33 9.87
C LEU A 209 -6.35 -8.01 8.46
N ALA A 210 -6.75 -6.76 8.21
CA ALA A 210 -7.25 -6.32 6.91
C ALA A 210 -6.16 -6.39 5.83
N ASP A 211 -4.93 -6.00 6.16
CA ASP A 211 -3.76 -6.08 5.29
C ASP A 211 -3.37 -7.54 5.00
N ALA A 212 -3.36 -8.39 6.02
CA ALA A 212 -3.02 -9.81 5.89
C ALA A 212 -4.10 -10.66 5.20
N ARG A 213 -5.35 -10.18 5.15
CA ARG A 213 -6.53 -10.86 4.58
C ARG A 213 -6.79 -12.28 5.11
N CYS A 214 -6.30 -12.58 6.32
CA CYS A 214 -6.38 -13.90 6.91
C CYS A 214 -7.80 -14.26 7.40
N LYS A 215 -8.12 -15.55 7.38
CA LYS A 215 -9.40 -16.13 7.79
C LYS A 215 -9.29 -16.84 9.14
N LEU A 216 -10.44 -17.11 9.76
CA LEU A 216 -10.51 -17.98 10.93
C LEU A 216 -10.04 -19.40 10.55
N GLY A 217 -9.29 -20.05 11.45
CA GLY A 217 -8.63 -21.34 11.21
C GLY A 217 -7.28 -21.26 10.48
N GLU A 218 -6.84 -20.08 10.02
CA GLU A 218 -5.52 -19.94 9.40
C GLU A 218 -4.42 -19.73 10.46
N ARG A 219 -3.25 -20.32 10.23
CA ARG A 219 -2.08 -20.17 11.10
C ARG A 219 -1.37 -18.85 10.78
N ILE A 220 -1.28 -17.96 11.76
CA ILE A 220 -0.72 -16.62 11.61
C ILE A 220 0.40 -16.32 12.59
N ALA A 221 1.40 -15.58 12.13
CA ALA A 221 2.47 -15.01 12.92
C ALA A 221 2.17 -13.53 13.20
N VAL A 222 1.76 -13.24 14.43
CA VAL A 222 1.45 -11.87 14.89
C VAL A 222 2.65 -11.27 15.61
N ARG A 223 3.06 -10.08 15.17
CA ARG A 223 4.19 -9.31 15.71
C ARG A 223 3.76 -7.92 16.11
N ARG A 224 4.18 -7.47 17.30
CA ARG A 224 4.07 -6.08 17.73
C ARG A 224 5.25 -5.30 17.19
N LEU A 225 5.02 -4.19 16.49
CA LEU A 225 6.06 -3.39 15.85
C LEU A 225 6.53 -2.27 16.79
N HIS A 226 5.96 -1.08 16.63
CA HIS A 226 6.30 0.13 17.37
C HIS A 226 5.01 0.87 17.79
N ARG A 227 5.17 1.97 18.51
CA ARG A 227 4.06 2.90 18.80
C ARG A 227 4.08 4.03 17.78
N GLU A 228 2.91 4.33 17.24
CA GLU A 228 2.66 5.48 16.37
C GLU A 228 1.74 6.48 17.08
N LYS A 229 1.92 7.76 16.80
CA LYS A 229 1.06 8.84 17.28
C LYS A 229 -0.11 9.03 16.30
N VAL A 230 -1.26 8.44 16.62
CA VAL A 230 -2.48 8.62 15.82
C VAL A 230 -3.33 9.78 16.37
N PRO A 231 -4.05 10.52 15.52
CA PRO A 231 -4.98 11.55 15.99
C PRO A 231 -6.08 10.94 16.86
N ALA A 232 -6.32 11.52 18.04
CA ALA A 232 -7.33 11.05 18.96
C ALA A 232 -8.71 11.54 18.52
N PHE A 233 -9.66 10.61 18.45
CA PHE A 233 -11.08 10.88 18.18
C PHE A 233 -11.93 10.35 19.33
N ASP A 234 -13.01 11.05 19.64
CA ASP A 234 -14.00 10.57 20.60
C ASP A 234 -14.80 9.42 19.98
N LYS A 235 -14.83 8.27 20.67
CA LYS A 235 -15.58 7.08 20.24
C LYS A 235 -17.09 7.31 20.11
N LYS A 236 -17.65 8.33 20.78
CA LYS A 236 -19.10 8.63 20.72
C LYS A 236 -19.48 9.62 19.63
N SER A 237 -18.75 10.73 19.52
CA SER A 237 -19.06 11.79 18.56
C SER A 237 -18.29 11.72 17.24
N GLY A 238 -17.23 10.90 17.17
CA GLY A 238 -16.30 10.90 16.03
C GLY A 238 -15.44 12.18 15.92
N ALA A 239 -15.62 13.14 16.82
CA ALA A 239 -14.94 14.44 16.76
C ALA A 239 -13.46 14.32 17.19
N PRO A 240 -12.56 15.13 16.60
CA PRO A 240 -11.18 15.20 17.04
C PRO A 240 -11.09 15.70 18.49
N ILE A 241 -10.38 14.97 19.34
CA ILE A 241 -10.17 15.38 20.74
C ILE A 241 -9.09 16.46 20.77
N MET A 242 -9.52 17.72 20.91
CA MET A 242 -8.62 18.86 21.02
C MET A 242 -8.09 19.02 22.45
N ASP A 243 -6.82 19.37 22.59
CA ASP A 243 -6.28 19.85 23.86
C ASP A 243 -6.76 21.29 24.10
N ARG A 244 -7.37 21.54 25.27
CA ARG A 244 -7.94 22.84 25.64
C ARG A 244 -6.89 23.92 25.88
N ALA A 245 -5.65 23.54 26.23
CA ALA A 245 -4.59 24.50 26.51
C ALA A 245 -3.88 24.99 25.23
N THR A 246 -3.67 24.09 24.26
CA THR A 246 -2.89 24.37 23.05
C THR A 246 -3.74 24.56 21.78
N GLY A 247 -5.01 24.13 21.79
CA GLY A 247 -5.86 24.14 20.60
C GLY A 247 -5.45 23.13 19.52
N VAL A 248 -4.49 22.24 19.81
CA VAL A 248 -4.00 21.20 18.89
C VAL A 248 -4.75 19.89 19.13
N GLN A 249 -4.95 19.08 18.08
CA GLN A 249 -5.55 17.75 18.24
C GLN A 249 -4.62 16.86 19.06
N LYS A 250 -5.16 16.25 20.12
CA LYS A 250 -4.45 15.30 20.96
C LYS A 250 -4.06 14.07 20.14
N LEU A 251 -2.83 13.59 20.32
CA LEU A 251 -2.35 12.35 19.71
C LEU A 251 -2.34 11.23 20.76
N TRP A 252 -2.75 10.02 20.37
CA TRP A 252 -2.69 8.81 21.18
C TRP A 252 -1.62 7.85 20.68
N ASP A 253 -1.00 7.10 21.58
CA ASP A 253 -0.10 6.01 21.23
C ASP A 253 -0.90 4.78 20.80
N ARG A 254 -0.95 4.52 19.49
CA ARG A 254 -1.44 3.25 18.93
C ARG A 254 -0.25 2.31 18.74
N TRP A 255 -0.42 1.05 19.09
CA TRP A 255 0.54 0.03 18.72
C TRP A 255 0.27 -0.44 17.30
N VAL A 256 1.29 -0.35 16.45
CA VAL A 256 1.29 -0.94 15.10
C VAL A 256 1.63 -2.43 15.25
N TRP A 257 0.90 -3.26 14.51
CA TRP A 257 1.08 -4.71 14.48
C TRP A 257 1.34 -5.16 13.04
N SER A 258 1.94 -6.33 12.89
CA SER A 258 2.10 -7.03 11.61
C SER A 258 1.59 -8.45 11.80
N ILE A 259 0.81 -8.92 10.83
CA ILE A 259 0.30 -10.28 10.76
C ILE A 259 0.78 -10.86 9.44
N ASN A 260 1.30 -12.09 9.49
CA ASN A 260 1.77 -12.81 8.31
C ASN A 260 1.17 -14.21 8.36
N LEU A 261 0.75 -14.74 7.22
CA LEU A 261 0.33 -16.14 7.09
C LEU A 261 1.55 -17.05 7.28
N VAL A 262 1.34 -18.20 7.92
CA VAL A 262 2.32 -19.27 8.08
C VAL A 262 1.76 -20.52 7.45
N HIS A 263 2.34 -20.91 6.32
CA HIS A 263 2.06 -22.16 5.62
C HIS A 263 2.80 -23.33 6.28
#